data_AF-A0A941STR8-F1
#
_entry.id   AF-A0A941STR8-F1
#
_cell.length_a   1.000
_cell.length_b   1.000
_cell.length_c   1.000
_cell.angle_alpha   90.00
_cell.angle_beta   90.00
_cell.angle_gamma   90.00
#
_symmetry.space_group_name_H-M   'P 1'
#
loop_
_entity.id
_entity.type
_entity.pdbx_description
1 polymer ?
#
loop_
_entity_poly.entity_id
_entity_poly.type
_entity_poly.pdbx_seq_one_letter_code
_entity_poly.pdbx_strand_id
1 'polypeptide(L)'
;WLASSLRDVMPAPVIYKRVHRRPAGFSERWLQAILRQRLGFDGAIVSDDLSMAGARQIEGRTVSPFDAVLAALDAGCDLTLLCNQSLGQGVVIDDTIDALARAQLQGRWQPGAVSAQRRMALLPQGDAPDWDALMRRPAYIHALERLP
;
A
#
# COMPACT_ATOMS: atom_id res chain seq x y z
N TRP A 1 -4.01 -20.72 0.87
CA TRP A 1 -2.57 -20.78 0.53
C TRP A 1 -1.94 -19.39 0.52
N LEU A 2 -2.43 -18.42 -0.27
CA LEU A 2 -1.89 -17.03 -0.24
C LEU A 2 -2.06 -16.35 1.13
N ALA A 3 -3.19 -16.55 1.82
CA ALA A 3 -3.49 -15.94 3.11
C ALA A 3 -2.50 -16.24 4.25
N SER A 4 -1.80 -17.39 4.20
CA SER A 4 -0.93 -17.84 5.30
C SER A 4 0.55 -17.54 5.08
N SER A 5 0.94 -17.20 3.85
CA SER A 5 2.36 -17.08 3.46
C SER A 5 2.76 -15.66 3.06
N LEU A 6 1.81 -14.84 2.60
CA LEU A 6 2.05 -13.45 2.23
C LEU A 6 1.32 -12.51 3.21
N ARG A 7 2.06 -11.56 3.77
CA ARG A 7 1.51 -10.57 4.72
C ARG A 7 0.96 -9.34 4.03
N ASP A 8 1.54 -8.97 2.90
CA ASP A 8 1.16 -7.81 2.11
C ASP A 8 1.41 -8.05 0.61
N VAL A 9 0.77 -7.22 -0.20
CA VAL A 9 0.96 -7.16 -1.65
C VAL A 9 0.90 -5.72 -2.15
N MET A 10 1.70 -5.42 -3.17
CA MET A 10 1.69 -4.14 -3.87
C MET A 10 1.17 -4.35 -5.30
N PRO A 11 0.03 -3.74 -5.68
CA PRO A 11 -0.50 -3.86 -7.02
C PRO A 11 0.32 -3.00 -7.99
N ALA A 12 0.69 -3.58 -9.13
CA ALA A 12 1.44 -2.85 -10.14
C ALA A 12 0.63 -1.68 -10.76
N PRO A 13 1.27 -0.55 -11.11
CA PRO A 13 0.64 0.59 -11.77
C PRO A 13 0.43 0.30 -13.28
N VAL A 14 -0.17 -0.84 -13.61
CA VAL A 14 -0.33 -1.38 -14.96
C VAL A 14 -1.81 -1.59 -15.28
N ILE A 15 -2.22 -1.23 -16.50
CA ILE A 15 -3.56 -1.45 -17.03
C ILE A 15 -3.63 -2.79 -17.77
N TYR A 16 -4.38 -3.74 -17.22
CA TYR A 16 -4.70 -5.00 -17.88
C TYR A 16 -6.01 -4.86 -18.67
N LYS A 17 -5.92 -4.34 -19.91
CA LYS A 17 -7.08 -3.91 -20.73
C LYS A 17 -8.19 -4.97 -20.90
N ARG A 18 -7.86 -6.26 -20.85
CA ARG A 18 -8.84 -7.36 -20.96
C ARG A 18 -9.58 -7.65 -19.66
N VAL A 19 -9.13 -7.10 -18.53
CA VAL A 19 -9.70 -7.34 -17.20
C VAL A 19 -10.36 -6.07 -16.65
N HIS A 20 -9.66 -4.94 -16.70
CA HIS A 20 -10.17 -3.67 -16.21
C HIS A 20 -9.48 -2.47 -16.87
N ARG A 21 -10.18 -1.34 -17.00
CA ARG A 21 -9.69 -0.13 -17.69
C ARG A 21 -8.78 0.75 -16.84
N ARG A 22 -8.84 0.58 -15.51
CA ARG A 22 -7.97 1.28 -14.55
C ARG A 22 -6.76 0.43 -14.17
N PRO A 23 -5.63 1.04 -13.78
CA PRO A 23 -4.49 0.33 -13.18
C PRO A 23 -4.94 -0.57 -12.02
N ALA A 24 -4.18 -1.63 -11.73
CA ALA A 24 -4.56 -2.61 -10.72
C ALA A 24 -4.80 -1.99 -9.34
N GLY A 25 -3.99 -1.00 -8.93
CA GLY A 25 -4.15 -0.28 -7.66
C GLY A 25 -5.40 0.60 -7.53
N PHE A 26 -6.11 0.89 -8.63
CA PHE A 26 -7.37 1.65 -8.63
C PHE A 26 -8.55 0.81 -9.14
N SER A 27 -8.42 -0.51 -9.11
CA SER A 27 -9.40 -1.44 -9.69
C SER A 27 -9.99 -2.35 -8.62
N GLU A 28 -11.25 -2.09 -8.28
CA GLU A 28 -12.04 -2.98 -7.40
C GLU A 28 -12.12 -4.40 -7.97
N ARG A 29 -12.17 -4.55 -9.31
CA ARG A 29 -12.13 -5.85 -9.97
C ARG A 29 -10.86 -6.64 -9.62
N TRP A 30 -9.70 -5.98 -9.60
CA TRP A 30 -8.44 -6.62 -9.22
C TRP A 30 -8.35 -6.85 -7.72
N LEU A 31 -8.58 -5.82 -6.91
CA LEU A 31 -8.31 -5.87 -5.48
C LEU A 31 -9.39 -6.62 -4.70
N GLN A 32 -10.67 -6.36 -4.96
CA GLN A 32 -11.76 -7.04 -4.25
C GLN A 32 -12.12 -8.37 -4.93
N ALA A 33 -12.57 -8.33 -6.18
CA ALA A 33 -13.15 -9.52 -6.80
C ALA A 33 -12.12 -10.63 -7.10
N ILE A 34 -10.90 -10.27 -7.50
CA ILE A 34 -9.86 -11.25 -7.82
C ILE A 34 -9.01 -11.54 -6.57
N LEU A 35 -8.35 -10.54 -6.00
CA LEU A 35 -7.38 -10.74 -4.93
C LEU A 35 -8.05 -11.15 -3.60
N ARG A 36 -9.01 -10.37 -3.10
CA ARG A 36 -9.70 -10.69 -1.83
C ARG A 36 -10.61 -11.91 -1.96
N GLN A 37 -11.52 -11.91 -2.93
CA GLN A 37 -12.58 -12.94 -3.03
C GLN A 37 -12.09 -14.24 -3.70
N ARG A 38 -11.52 -14.17 -4.92
CA ARG A 38 -11.14 -15.38 -5.66
C ARG A 38 -9.85 -16.02 -5.15
N LEU A 39 -8.84 -15.22 -4.80
CA LEU A 39 -7.56 -15.71 -4.30
C LEU A 39 -7.53 -15.86 -2.78
N GLY A 40 -8.54 -15.34 -2.08
CA GLY A 40 -8.66 -15.43 -0.63
C GLY A 40 -7.54 -14.69 0.11
N PHE A 41 -6.99 -13.63 -0.46
CA PHE A 41 -5.92 -12.87 0.18
C PHE A 41 -6.47 -11.97 1.30
N ASP A 42 -5.93 -12.10 2.51
CA ASP A 42 -6.42 -11.35 3.68
C ASP A 42 -5.37 -10.41 4.31
N GLY A 43 -4.15 -10.38 3.75
CA GLY A 43 -3.08 -9.47 4.16
C GLY A 43 -3.32 -8.01 3.74
N ALA A 44 -2.36 -7.12 4.00
CA ALA A 44 -2.48 -5.71 3.61
C ALA A 44 -2.30 -5.50 2.11
N ILE A 45 -3.06 -4.59 1.51
CA ILE A 45 -2.80 -4.09 0.16
C ILE A 45 -2.18 -2.70 0.28
N VAL A 46 -0.96 -2.55 -0.20
CA VAL A 46 -0.23 -1.27 -0.17
C VAL A 46 -0.15 -0.75 -1.58
N SER A 47 -0.61 0.48 -1.87
CA SER A 47 -0.46 1.03 -3.23
C SER A 47 1.02 1.14 -3.61
N ASP A 48 1.31 1.12 -4.90
CA ASP A 48 2.59 1.63 -5.39
C ASP A 48 2.67 3.16 -5.17
N ASP A 49 3.83 3.76 -5.45
CA ASP A 49 4.09 5.18 -5.25
C ASP A 49 3.17 6.07 -6.10
N LEU A 50 2.21 6.70 -5.43
CA LEU A 50 1.29 7.63 -6.04
C LEU A 50 1.95 8.99 -6.30
N SER A 51 3.21 9.22 -5.96
CA SER A 51 3.89 10.48 -6.30
C SER A 51 4.21 10.59 -7.79
N MET A 52 4.42 9.45 -8.44
CA MET A 52 4.67 9.38 -9.87
C MET A 52 3.41 9.72 -10.66
N ALA A 53 3.47 10.75 -11.52
CA ALA A 53 2.34 11.13 -12.37
C ALA A 53 1.88 9.98 -13.30
N GLY A 54 2.78 9.07 -13.66
CA GLY A 54 2.46 7.84 -14.40
C GLY A 54 1.67 6.82 -13.59
N ALA A 55 1.87 6.78 -12.26
CA ALA A 55 1.12 5.93 -11.35
C ALA A 55 -0.25 6.52 -10.99
N ARG A 56 -0.45 7.85 -11.08
CA ARG A 56 -1.77 8.52 -10.88
C ARG A 56 -2.59 8.68 -12.16
N GLN A 57 -2.52 7.71 -13.06
CA GLN A 57 -3.34 7.70 -14.28
C GLN A 57 -4.64 6.93 -14.06
N ILE A 58 -5.77 7.62 -14.09
CA ILE A 58 -7.09 7.01 -14.04
C ILE A 58 -7.80 7.34 -15.34
N GLU A 59 -8.12 6.30 -16.12
CA GLU A 59 -8.84 6.40 -17.40
C GLU A 59 -8.18 7.38 -18.40
N GLY A 60 -6.85 7.44 -18.38
CA GLY A 60 -6.06 8.29 -19.27
C GLY A 60 -5.94 9.75 -18.83
N ARG A 61 -6.31 10.06 -17.58
CA ARG A 61 -6.11 11.38 -16.98
C ARG A 61 -5.22 11.27 -15.75
N THR A 62 -4.26 12.19 -15.65
CA THR A 62 -3.54 12.43 -14.40
C THR A 62 -4.50 13.04 -13.39
N VAL A 63 -4.67 12.39 -12.24
CA VAL A 63 -5.49 12.92 -11.14
C VAL A 63 -4.62 13.57 -10.06
N SER A 64 -5.26 14.35 -9.18
CA SER A 64 -4.58 14.95 -8.04
C SER A 64 -4.07 13.88 -7.05
N PRO A 65 -3.08 14.19 -6.18
CA PRO A 65 -2.64 13.26 -5.13
C PRO A 65 -3.79 12.78 -4.24
N PHE A 66 -4.67 13.69 -3.80
CA PHE A 66 -5.84 13.35 -3.01
C PHE A 66 -6.80 12.41 -3.75
N ASP A 67 -7.12 12.70 -5.02
CA ASP A 67 -8.02 11.84 -5.80
C ASP A 67 -7.42 10.45 -6.05
N ALA A 68 -6.10 10.36 -6.24
CA ALA A 68 -5.41 9.09 -6.37
C ALA A 68 -5.46 8.28 -5.06
N VAL A 69 -5.21 8.92 -3.92
CA VAL A 69 -5.30 8.28 -2.59
C VAL A 69 -6.71 7.78 -2.35
N LEU A 70 -7.72 8.62 -2.55
CA LEU A 70 -9.11 8.25 -2.35
C LEU A 70 -9.51 7.09 -3.27
N ALA A 71 -9.18 7.16 -4.55
CA ALA A 71 -9.48 6.09 -5.51
C ALA A 71 -8.78 4.76 -5.19
N ALA A 72 -7.56 4.79 -4.66
CA ALA A 72 -6.85 3.58 -4.25
C ALA A 72 -7.48 2.96 -3.01
N LEU A 73 -7.83 3.77 -2.00
CA LEU A 73 -8.51 3.32 -0.79
C LEU A 73 -9.88 2.72 -1.13
N ASP A 74 -10.68 3.41 -1.95
CA ASP A 74 -11.99 2.95 -2.40
C ASP A 74 -11.90 1.65 -3.21
N ALA A 75 -10.84 1.49 -4.03
CA ALA A 75 -10.62 0.25 -4.77
C ALA A 75 -10.27 -0.94 -3.86
N GLY A 76 -9.73 -0.69 -2.65
CA GLY A 76 -9.41 -1.73 -1.67
C GLY A 76 -7.99 -1.72 -1.11
N CYS A 77 -7.17 -0.70 -1.40
CA CYS A 77 -5.89 -0.53 -0.73
C CYS A 77 -6.11 -0.23 0.77
N ASP A 78 -5.27 -0.82 1.61
CA ASP A 78 -5.26 -0.56 3.05
C ASP A 78 -4.29 0.56 3.44
N LEU A 79 -3.27 0.78 2.62
CA LEU A 79 -2.27 1.82 2.79
C LEU A 79 -1.93 2.41 1.42
N THR A 80 -1.77 3.73 1.34
CA THR A 80 -1.35 4.43 0.13
C THR A 80 -0.01 5.11 0.33
N LEU A 81 0.83 5.07 -0.69
CA LEU A 81 2.17 5.66 -0.65
C LEU A 81 2.20 6.97 -1.47
N LEU A 82 2.67 8.04 -0.83
CA LEU A 82 3.08 9.29 -1.49
C LEU A 82 4.54 9.54 -1.13
N CYS A 83 5.45 8.97 -1.92
CA CYS A 83 6.88 9.01 -1.64
C CYS A 83 7.50 10.35 -2.07
N ASN A 84 8.56 10.78 -1.39
CA ASN A 84 9.33 12.00 -1.75
C ASN A 84 8.53 13.32 -1.75
N GLN A 85 7.27 13.33 -1.33
CA GLN A 85 6.45 14.54 -1.22
C GLN A 85 6.66 15.30 0.08
N SER A 86 7.47 14.75 0.99
CA SER A 86 7.96 15.44 2.20
C SER A 86 9.09 16.43 1.89
N LEU A 87 9.67 16.37 0.69
CA LEU A 87 10.68 17.31 0.23
C LEU A 87 10.02 18.67 -0.06
N GLY A 88 10.62 19.77 0.39
CA GLY A 88 10.06 21.11 0.14
C GLY A 88 8.84 21.42 1.01
N GLN A 89 8.99 21.27 2.33
CA GLN A 89 8.01 21.56 3.39
C GLN A 89 6.83 20.59 3.52
N GLY A 90 6.69 19.58 2.67
CA GLY A 90 5.67 18.53 2.87
C GLY A 90 4.24 18.92 2.51
N VAL A 91 4.04 20.11 1.92
CA VAL A 91 2.71 20.69 1.64
C VAL A 91 1.77 19.72 0.91
N VAL A 92 2.29 18.95 -0.06
CA VAL A 92 1.46 17.99 -0.81
C VAL A 92 0.93 16.87 0.08
N ILE A 93 1.72 16.39 1.04
CA ILE A 93 1.30 15.37 1.99
C ILE A 93 0.27 15.97 2.95
N ASP A 94 0.57 17.14 3.51
CA ASP A 94 -0.32 17.82 4.47
C ASP A 94 -1.67 18.14 3.84
N ASP A 95 -1.68 18.75 2.65
CA ASP A 95 -2.90 19.05 1.88
C ASP A 95 -3.72 17.79 1.60
N THR A 96 -3.05 16.67 1.30
CA THR A 96 -3.71 15.39 1.03
C THR A 96 -4.33 14.79 2.29
N ILE A 97 -3.61 14.83 3.41
CA ILE A 97 -4.12 14.36 4.72
C ILE A 97 -5.33 15.21 5.14
N ASP A 98 -5.21 16.54 5.02
CA ASP A 98 -6.29 17.48 5.32
C ASP A 98 -7.51 17.26 4.43
N ALA A 99 -7.30 16.99 3.14
CA ALA A 99 -8.39 16.67 2.22
C ALA A 99 -9.07 15.34 2.56
N LEU A 100 -8.31 14.33 2.99
CA LEU A 100 -8.85 13.04 3.44
C LEU A 100 -9.64 13.18 4.75
N ALA A 101 -9.14 13.99 5.70
CA ALA A 101 -9.86 14.31 6.94
C ALA A 101 -11.19 15.02 6.65
N ARG A 102 -11.19 16.00 5.72
CA ARG A 102 -12.43 16.65 5.25
C ARG A 102 -13.38 15.65 4.59
N ALA A 103 -12.87 14.74 3.75
CA ALA A 103 -13.68 13.71 3.12
C ALA A 103 -14.32 12.78 4.16
N GLN A 104 -13.59 12.46 5.24
CA GLN A 104 -14.11 11.67 6.35
C GLN A 104 -15.24 12.38 7.10
N LEU A 105 -15.05 13.65 7.45
CA LEU A 105 -16.07 14.46 8.13
C LEU A 105 -17.34 14.64 7.27
N GLN A 106 -17.18 14.68 5.95
CA GLN A 106 -18.28 14.78 4.99
C GLN A 106 -18.93 13.43 4.65
N GLY A 107 -18.43 12.32 5.21
CA GLY A 107 -18.93 10.97 4.91
C GLY A 107 -18.61 10.47 3.50
N ARG A 108 -17.71 11.12 2.76
CA ARG A 108 -17.27 10.68 1.42
C ARG A 108 -16.28 9.52 1.48
N TRP A 109 -15.64 9.32 2.63
CA TRP A 109 -14.75 8.19 2.90
C TRP A 109 -14.82 7.83 4.39
N GLN A 110 -14.62 6.56 4.74
CA GLN A 110 -14.53 6.13 6.13
C GLN A 110 -13.41 5.09 6.29
N PRO A 111 -12.60 5.17 7.36
CA PRO A 111 -11.59 4.17 7.64
C PRO A 111 -12.24 2.84 8.05
N GLY A 112 -11.81 1.75 7.41
CA GLY A 112 -12.26 0.40 7.76
C GLY A 112 -11.47 -0.21 8.92
N ALA A 113 -12.16 -0.79 9.92
CA ALA A 113 -11.52 -1.46 11.06
C ALA A 113 -10.63 -2.64 10.64
N VAL A 114 -11.07 -3.44 9.67
CA VAL A 114 -10.29 -4.57 9.12
C VAL A 114 -9.03 -4.07 8.42
N SER A 115 -9.13 -2.95 7.70
CA SER A 115 -7.98 -2.31 7.06
C SER A 115 -6.95 -1.84 8.08
N ALA A 116 -7.40 -1.27 9.20
CA ALA A 116 -6.53 -0.89 10.32
C ALA A 116 -5.81 -2.11 10.92
N GLN A 117 -6.53 -3.22 11.13
CA GLN A 117 -5.94 -4.47 11.63
C GLN A 117 -4.85 -5.01 10.68
N ARG A 118 -5.11 -5.00 9.37
CA ARG A 118 -4.12 -5.41 8.35
C ARG A 118 -2.86 -4.55 8.40
N ARG A 119 -3.00 -3.23 8.56
CA ARG A 119 -1.84 -2.33 8.73
C ARG A 119 -1.07 -2.64 10.00
N MET A 120 -1.74 -2.87 11.13
CA MET A 120 -1.08 -3.23 12.39
C MET A 120 -0.33 -4.57 12.30
N ALA A 121 -0.85 -5.53 11.52
CA ALA A 121 -0.20 -6.82 11.30
C ALA A 121 1.13 -6.73 10.52
N LEU A 122 1.43 -5.58 9.90
CA LEU A 122 2.72 -5.32 9.25
C LEU A 122 3.83 -4.96 10.25
N LEU A 123 3.48 -4.59 11.48
CA LEU A 123 4.47 -4.23 12.49
C LEU A 123 5.29 -5.46 12.92
N PRO A 124 6.60 -5.29 13.16
CA PRO A 124 7.44 -6.34 13.76
C PRO A 124 6.82 -6.88 15.05
N GLN A 125 6.83 -8.20 15.22
CA GLN A 125 6.15 -8.89 16.33
C GLN A 125 7.10 -9.26 17.50
N GLY A 126 8.37 -8.84 17.45
CA GLY A 126 9.34 -9.17 18.50
C GLY A 126 10.54 -8.23 18.48
N ASP A 127 11.36 -8.35 19.52
CA ASP A 127 12.51 -7.47 19.72
C ASP A 127 13.54 -7.64 18.60
N ALA A 128 13.96 -6.50 18.05
CA ALA A 128 15.11 -6.44 17.16
C ALA A 128 16.38 -6.39 18.02
N PRO A 129 17.36 -7.29 17.81
CA PRO A 129 18.66 -7.13 18.45
C PRO A 129 19.30 -5.81 18.02
N ASP A 130 20.03 -5.17 18.92
CA ASP A 130 20.92 -4.09 18.52
C ASP A 130 22.01 -4.58 17.56
N TRP A 131 22.74 -3.62 16.98
CA TRP A 131 23.76 -3.93 15.97
C TRP A 131 24.84 -4.88 16.51
N ASP A 132 25.33 -4.65 17.72
CA ASP A 132 26.39 -5.46 18.32
C ASP A 132 25.95 -6.89 18.61
N ALA A 133 24.73 -7.07 19.10
CA ALA A 133 24.12 -8.38 19.34
C ALA A 133 23.81 -9.11 18.03
N LEU A 134 23.37 -8.39 16.99
CA LEU A 134 23.14 -8.95 15.66
C LEU A 134 24.43 -9.48 15.04
N MET A 135 25.52 -8.70 15.09
CA MET A 135 26.82 -9.06 14.52
C MET A 135 27.46 -10.29 15.19
N ARG A 136 27.04 -10.63 16.42
CA ARG A 136 27.49 -11.84 17.14
C ARG A 136 26.54 -13.04 17.03
N ARG A 137 25.38 -12.89 16.39
CA ARG A 137 24.39 -13.99 16.28
C ARG A 137 24.90 -15.08 15.32
N PRO A 138 24.97 -16.35 15.75
CA PRO A 138 25.42 -17.44 14.88
C PRO A 138 24.63 -17.56 13.59
N ALA A 139 23.30 -17.39 13.65
CA ALA A 139 22.45 -17.45 12.47
C ALA A 139 22.73 -16.31 11.47
N TYR A 140 23.11 -15.13 11.96
CA TYR A 140 23.46 -13.98 11.12
C TYR A 140 24.82 -14.18 10.45
N ILE A 141 25.84 -14.61 11.21
CA ILE A 141 27.17 -14.93 10.69
C ILE A 141 27.09 -16.04 9.62
N HIS A 142 26.37 -17.11 9.91
CA HIS A 142 26.16 -18.21 8.96
C HIS A 142 25.43 -17.77 7.68
N ALA A 143 24.51 -16.79 7.77
CA ALA A 143 23.87 -16.21 6.61
C ALA A 143 24.85 -15.37 5.78
N LEU A 144 25.71 -14.57 6.42
CA LEU A 144 26.75 -13.79 5.76
C LEU A 144 27.74 -14.67 4.98
N GLU A 145 28.15 -15.81 5.53
CA GLU A 145 29.05 -16.76 4.87
C GLU A 145 28.46 -17.40 3.60
N ARG A 146 27.13 -17.33 3.43
CA ARG A 146 26.40 -17.87 2.28
C ARG A 146 26.03 -16.83 1.23
N LEU A 147 26.30 -15.54 1.48
CA LEU A 147 26.09 -14.50 0.48
C LEU A 147 27.20 -14.60 -0.59
N PRO A 148 26.85 -14.53 -1.88
CA PRO A 148 27.82 -14.57 -2.98
C PRO A 148 28.67 -13.29 -3.08
#